data_AF-A0A7J3TB45-F1
#
_entry.id   AF-A0A7J3TB45-F1
#
_cell.length_a   1.000
_cell.length_b   1.000
_cell.length_c   1.000
_cell.angle_alpha   90.00
_cell.angle_beta   90.00
_cell.angle_gamma   90.00
#
_symmetry.space_group_name_H-M   'P 1'
#
loop_
_entity.id
_entity.type
_entity.pdbx_description
1 polymer ?
#
loop_
_entity_poly.entity_id
_entity_poly.type
_entity_poly.pdbx_seq_one_letter_code
_entity_poly.pdbx_strand_id
1 'polypeptide(L)'
;MYFHFTWNYGHKILNSYCIFMQVIMKVPEKDILEGNVVKVIFALGWPVMISTLLQVGYNMADTFWLGRWSSASNSVSAVAAMQLSWPIIFIMISVGAGFSVAGISLISQYTGANKIYKASESAGQLLSTAVIMAIILSLLGIFLAPLLVSIM
;
A
#
# COMPACT_ATOMS: atom_id res chain seq x y z
N MET A 1 -25.79 18.97 17.94
CA MET A 1 -26.28 17.59 18.16
C MET A 1 -26.47 16.86 16.83
N TYR A 2 -25.46 16.82 15.94
CA TYR A 2 -25.55 16.10 14.64
C TYR A 2 -24.14 15.72 14.16
N PHE A 3 -23.50 14.75 14.82
CA PHE A 3 -22.21 14.17 14.37
C PHE A 3 -22.13 12.66 14.64
N HIS A 4 -23.28 11.99 14.70
CA HIS A 4 -23.40 10.57 15.01
C HIS A 4 -23.88 9.71 13.82
N PHE A 5 -24.13 10.31 12.64
CA PHE A 5 -24.84 9.65 11.54
C PHE A 5 -23.96 9.25 10.33
N THR A 6 -22.73 9.77 10.22
CA THR A 6 -21.84 9.46 9.08
C THR A 6 -20.94 8.25 9.30
N TRP A 7 -20.77 7.79 10.55
CA TRP A 7 -19.89 6.66 10.88
C TRP A 7 -20.50 5.28 10.60
N ASN A 8 -21.83 5.17 10.60
CA ASN A 8 -22.52 3.88 10.48
C ASN A 8 -22.55 3.32 9.03
N TYR A 9 -22.54 4.20 8.01
CA TYR A 9 -22.52 3.78 6.61
C TYR A 9 -21.12 3.42 6.09
N GLY A 10 -20.07 4.10 6.57
CA GLY A 10 -18.68 3.72 6.28
C GLY A 10 -18.35 2.33 6.81
N HIS A 11 -18.87 1.97 7.98
CA HIS A 11 -18.70 0.64 8.57
C HIS A 11 -19.33 -0.48 7.72
N LYS A 12 -20.48 -0.25 7.06
CA LYS A 12 -21.10 -1.27 6.19
C LYS A 12 -20.32 -1.53 4.90
N ILE A 13 -19.79 -0.49 4.27
CA ILE A 13 -19.01 -0.62 3.03
C ILE A 13 -17.63 -1.22 3.34
N LEU A 14 -16.94 -0.74 4.39
CA LEU A 14 -15.70 -1.37 4.86
C LEU A 14 -15.93 -2.83 5.29
N ASN A 15 -17.03 -3.15 5.97
CA ASN A 15 -17.33 -4.52 6.40
C ASN A 15 -17.56 -5.44 5.18
N SER A 16 -18.21 -4.97 4.12
CA SER A 16 -18.36 -5.76 2.89
C SER A 16 -17.02 -6.03 2.19
N TYR A 17 -16.11 -5.05 2.11
CA TYR A 17 -14.76 -5.28 1.56
C TYR A 17 -13.87 -6.14 2.48
N CYS A 18 -13.99 -5.98 3.80
CA CYS A 18 -13.27 -6.77 4.80
C CYS A 18 -13.75 -8.23 4.81
N ILE A 19 -15.07 -8.46 4.68
CA ILE A 19 -15.67 -9.79 4.54
C ILE A 19 -15.26 -10.42 3.20
N PHE A 20 -15.25 -9.66 2.09
CA PHE A 20 -14.80 -10.18 0.79
C PHE A 20 -13.32 -10.61 0.82
N MET A 21 -12.46 -9.82 1.47
CA MET A 21 -11.05 -10.18 1.69
C MET A 21 -10.89 -11.40 2.61
N GLN A 22 -11.71 -11.52 3.67
CA GLN A 22 -11.75 -12.70 4.54
C GLN A 22 -12.30 -13.95 3.86
N VAL A 23 -13.18 -13.80 2.85
CA VAL A 23 -13.76 -14.91 2.08
C VAL A 23 -12.77 -15.47 1.06
N ILE A 24 -11.88 -14.66 0.48
CA ILE A 24 -10.85 -15.13 -0.45
C ILE A 24 -9.73 -15.92 0.25
N MET A 25 -9.45 -15.65 1.53
CA MET A 25 -8.38 -16.31 2.30
C MET A 25 -8.84 -16.76 3.69
N LYS A 26 -9.63 -17.83 3.75
CA LYS A 26 -9.93 -18.50 5.01
C LYS A 26 -9.11 -19.79 5.11
N VAL A 27 -7.83 -19.67 5.46
CA VAL A 27 -7.05 -20.83 5.89
C VAL A 27 -7.39 -21.09 7.36
N PRO A 28 -7.97 -22.24 7.72
CA PRO A 28 -8.24 -22.58 9.12
C PRO A 28 -6.96 -22.56 9.94
N GLU A 29 -6.99 -22.02 11.16
CA GLU A 29 -5.81 -21.97 12.06
C GLU A 29 -5.16 -23.34 12.27
N LYS A 30 -5.99 -24.41 12.35
CA LYS A 30 -5.52 -25.80 12.42
C LYS A 30 -4.69 -26.21 11.20
N ASP A 31 -5.04 -25.73 10.00
CA ASP A 31 -4.35 -26.10 8.76
C ASP A 31 -3.01 -25.36 8.65
N ILE A 32 -2.86 -24.21 9.33
CA ILE A 32 -1.58 -23.48 9.42
C ILE A 32 -0.57 -24.24 10.30
N LEU A 33 -1.05 -24.90 11.36
CA LEU A 33 -0.18 -25.59 12.34
C LEU A 33 0.04 -27.08 12.01
N GLU A 34 -0.95 -27.76 11.44
CA GLU A 34 -0.93 -29.22 11.23
C GLU A 34 -1.07 -29.63 9.76
N GLY A 35 -1.40 -28.70 8.87
CA GLY A 35 -1.65 -28.96 7.46
C GLY A 35 -0.38 -29.09 6.60
N ASN A 36 -0.55 -29.50 5.34
CA ASN A 36 0.55 -29.53 4.39
C ASN A 36 1.04 -28.10 4.09
N VAL A 37 2.25 -27.80 4.55
CA VAL A 37 2.93 -26.50 4.44
C VAL A 37 2.87 -25.94 3.01
N VAL A 38 3.07 -26.79 2.00
CA VAL A 38 3.06 -26.36 0.59
C VAL A 38 1.69 -25.81 0.21
N LYS A 39 0.61 -26.49 0.62
CA LYS A 39 -0.77 -26.06 0.29
C LYS A 39 -1.13 -24.74 0.97
N VAL A 40 -0.67 -24.53 2.21
CA VAL A 40 -0.90 -23.28 2.97
C VAL A 40 -0.14 -22.11 2.36
N ILE A 41 1.14 -22.30 2.02
CA ILE A 41 1.96 -21.27 1.37
C ILE A 41 1.36 -20.88 0.02
N PHE A 42 0.93 -21.84 -0.79
CA PHE A 42 0.25 -21.53 -2.06
C PHE A 42 -1.09 -20.81 -1.84
N ALA A 43 -1.90 -21.23 -0.87
CA ALA A 43 -3.20 -20.62 -0.58
C ALA A 43 -3.11 -19.17 -0.06
N LEU A 44 -2.07 -18.84 0.71
CA LEU A 44 -1.83 -17.47 1.20
C LEU A 44 -1.01 -16.62 0.22
N GLY A 45 -0.10 -17.24 -0.52
CA GLY A 45 0.85 -16.55 -1.40
C GLY A 45 0.29 -16.19 -2.76
N TRP A 46 -0.65 -16.97 -3.31
CA TRP A 46 -1.16 -16.73 -4.68
C TRP A 46 -1.76 -15.32 -4.91
N PRO A 47 -2.49 -14.69 -3.97
CA PRO A 47 -3.04 -13.35 -4.19
C PRO A 47 -1.93 -12.30 -4.22
N VAL A 48 -0.93 -12.46 -3.34
CA VAL A 48 0.25 -11.59 -3.30
C VAL A 48 1.04 -11.73 -4.60
N MET A 49 1.26 -12.95 -5.09
CA MET A 49 1.94 -13.21 -6.36
C MET A 49 1.23 -12.52 -7.53
N ILE A 50 -0.10 -12.65 -7.63
CA ILE A 50 -0.88 -11.96 -8.68
C ILE A 50 -0.76 -10.45 -8.55
N SER A 51 -0.83 -9.92 -7.32
CA SER A 51 -0.71 -8.48 -7.08
C SER A 51 0.64 -7.95 -7.55
N THR A 52 1.73 -8.66 -7.25
CA THR A 52 3.08 -8.32 -7.71
C THR A 52 3.22 -8.47 -9.23
N LEU A 53 2.65 -9.51 -9.84
CA LEU A 53 2.66 -9.68 -11.30
C LEU A 53 1.92 -8.55 -12.02
N LEU A 54 0.76 -8.15 -11.51
CA LEU A 54 0.00 -7.01 -12.03
C LEU A 54 0.78 -5.70 -11.86
N GLN A 55 1.47 -5.52 -10.74
CA GLN A 55 2.32 -4.35 -10.51
C GLN A 55 3.47 -4.29 -11.53
N VAL A 56 4.17 -5.39 -11.80
CA VAL A 56 5.23 -5.45 -12.81
C VAL A 56 4.65 -5.17 -14.20
N GLY A 57 3.51 -5.78 -14.54
CA GLY A 57 2.81 -5.54 -15.80
C GLY A 57 2.40 -4.07 -15.99
N TYR A 58 1.97 -3.40 -14.93
CA TYR A 58 1.64 -1.97 -14.96
C TYR A 58 2.88 -1.11 -15.21
N ASN A 59 4.01 -1.37 -14.53
CA ASN A 59 5.27 -0.65 -14.79
C ASN A 59 5.75 -0.84 -16.25
N MET A 60 5.57 -2.04 -16.80
CA MET A 60 5.90 -2.31 -18.21
C MET A 60 4.95 -1.58 -19.17
N ALA A 61 3.64 -1.58 -18.89
CA ALA A 61 2.65 -0.88 -19.70
C ALA A 61 2.87 0.64 -19.71
N ASP A 62 3.18 1.22 -18.55
CA ASP A 62 3.51 2.64 -18.40
C ASP A 62 4.75 3.01 -19.23
N THR A 63 5.84 2.26 -19.09
CA THR A 63 7.06 2.46 -19.89
C THR A 63 6.82 2.25 -21.39
N PHE A 64 6.01 1.26 -21.78
CA PHE A 64 5.67 0.98 -23.17
C PHE A 64 4.87 2.12 -23.80
N TRP A 65 3.88 2.65 -23.09
CA TRP A 65 3.06 3.76 -23.58
C TRP A 65 3.85 5.06 -23.66
N LEU A 66 4.68 5.34 -22.65
CA LEU A 66 5.59 6.47 -22.63
C LEU A 66 6.61 6.40 -23.78
N GLY A 67 7.20 5.24 -24.03
CA GLY A 67 8.13 5.04 -25.15
C GLY A 67 7.50 5.30 -26.52
N ARG A 68 6.21 4.98 -26.70
CA ARG A 68 5.46 5.24 -27.94
C ARG A 68 5.09 6.71 -28.13
N TRP A 69 4.64 7.40 -27.09
CA TRP A 69 4.36 8.85 -27.13
C TRP A 69 5.62 9.68 -27.35
N SER A 70 6.73 9.20 -26.82
CA SER A 70 8.04 9.83 -26.94
C SER A 70 8.53 9.99 -28.38
N SER A 71 8.18 9.08 -29.30
CA SER A 71 8.67 9.05 -30.70
C SER A 71 8.34 10.28 -31.55
N ALA A 72 7.52 11.22 -31.07
CA ALA A 72 7.09 12.38 -31.86
C ALA A 72 8.02 13.62 -31.80
N SER A 73 8.92 13.78 -30.81
CA SER A 73 9.97 14.84 -30.85
C SER A 73 10.98 14.87 -29.69
N ASN A 74 10.80 14.13 -28.58
CA ASN A 74 11.66 14.25 -27.36
C ASN A 74 11.85 12.90 -26.63
N SER A 75 12.15 11.85 -27.39
CA SER A 75 11.84 10.48 -26.99
C SER A 75 12.65 9.92 -25.82
N VAL A 76 13.93 10.24 -25.85
CA VAL A 76 14.93 9.65 -24.96
C VAL A 76 14.96 10.38 -23.62
N SER A 77 14.61 11.67 -23.61
CA SER A 77 14.59 12.51 -22.41
C SER A 77 13.41 12.21 -21.48
N ALA A 78 12.22 11.87 -21.99
CA ALA A 78 11.06 11.61 -21.14
C ALA A 78 11.19 10.31 -20.31
N VAL A 79 11.64 9.22 -20.94
CA VAL A 79 11.87 7.94 -20.23
C VAL A 79 13.09 8.04 -19.30
N ALA A 80 14.15 8.75 -19.71
CA ALA A 80 15.30 9.02 -18.84
C ALA A 80 14.95 9.91 -17.63
N ALA A 81 14.11 10.93 -17.82
CA ALA A 81 13.61 11.79 -16.74
C ALA A 81 12.75 11.02 -15.73
N MET A 82 11.96 10.04 -16.19
CA MET A 82 11.21 9.16 -15.30
C MET A 82 12.14 8.31 -14.43
N GLN A 83 13.18 7.71 -15.02
CA GLN A 83 14.16 6.92 -14.26
C GLN A 83 15.01 7.77 -13.30
N LEU A 84 15.26 9.03 -13.64
CA LEU A 84 15.90 10.00 -12.74
C LEU A 84 14.98 10.43 -11.59
N SER A 85 13.66 10.45 -11.81
CA SER A 85 12.66 10.80 -10.80
C SER A 85 12.34 9.63 -9.85
N TRP A 86 12.52 8.39 -10.32
CA TRP A 86 12.21 7.18 -9.55
C TRP A 86 12.91 7.16 -8.18
N PRO A 87 14.23 7.40 -8.03
CA PRO A 87 14.89 7.40 -6.73
C PRO A 87 14.22 8.30 -5.67
N ILE A 88 13.71 9.47 -6.08
CA ILE A 88 13.00 10.39 -5.19
C ILE A 88 11.66 9.78 -4.77
N ILE A 89 10.90 9.25 -5.73
CA ILE A 89 9.65 8.54 -5.49
C ILE A 89 9.88 7.33 -4.57
N PHE A 90 10.97 6.59 -4.77
CA PHE A 90 11.35 5.44 -3.96
C PHE A 90 11.60 5.82 -2.51
N ILE A 91 12.28 6.93 -2.24
CA ILE A 91 12.49 7.43 -0.88
C ILE A 91 11.14 7.76 -0.23
N MET A 92 10.24 8.46 -0.95
CA MET A 92 8.92 8.79 -0.42
C MET A 92 8.09 7.53 -0.12
N ILE A 93 8.08 6.55 -1.02
CA ILE A 93 7.41 5.27 -0.82
C ILE A 93 8.05 4.51 0.34
N SER A 94 9.37 4.46 0.45
CA SER A 94 10.09 3.71 1.49
C SER A 94 9.78 4.24 2.89
N VAL A 95 9.73 5.57 3.05
CA VAL A 95 9.33 6.18 4.33
C VAL A 95 7.90 5.77 4.68
N GLY A 96 6.95 5.93 3.76
CA GLY A 96 5.55 5.53 3.98
C GLY A 96 5.41 4.04 4.30
N ALA A 97 6.08 3.20 3.52
CA ALA A 97 6.08 1.75 3.68
C ALA A 97 6.66 1.32 5.03
N GLY A 98 7.71 1.98 5.52
CA GLY A 98 8.29 1.70 6.85
C GLY A 98 7.26 1.87 7.97
N PHE A 99 6.51 2.98 7.96
CA PHE A 99 5.42 3.21 8.92
C PHE A 99 4.26 2.23 8.75
N SER A 100 3.89 1.91 7.50
CA SER A 100 2.83 0.94 7.23
C SER A 100 3.19 -0.46 7.76
N VAL A 101 4.42 -0.93 7.55
CA VAL A 101 4.89 -2.23 8.03
C VAL A 101 4.94 -2.28 9.56
N ALA A 102 5.46 -1.23 10.20
CA ALA A 102 5.46 -1.12 11.66
C ALA A 102 4.04 -1.17 12.25
N GLY A 103 3.08 -0.50 11.60
CA GLY A 103 1.68 -0.51 11.99
C GLY A 103 1.01 -1.87 11.87
N ILE A 104 1.18 -2.52 10.72
CA ILE A 104 0.62 -3.86 10.46
C ILE A 104 1.20 -4.87 11.47
N SER A 105 2.49 -4.76 11.81
CA SER A 105 3.11 -5.61 12.84
C SER A 105 2.43 -5.45 14.20
N LEU A 106 2.19 -4.21 14.65
CA LEU A 106 1.54 -3.94 15.93
C LEU A 106 0.09 -4.46 15.96
N ILE A 107 -0.65 -4.23 14.87
CA ILE A 107 -2.04 -4.72 14.73
C ILE A 107 -2.05 -6.25 14.74
N SER A 108 -1.15 -6.90 13.99
CA SER A 108 -1.03 -8.37 13.94
C SER A 108 -0.75 -8.97 15.32
N GLN A 109 0.13 -8.34 16.12
CA GLN A 109 0.41 -8.77 17.49
C GLN A 109 -0.82 -8.65 18.40
N TYR A 110 -1.57 -7.54 18.34
CA TYR A 110 -2.80 -7.39 19.13
C TYR A 110 -3.92 -8.34 18.71
N THR A 111 -4.04 -8.59 17.40
CA THR A 111 -4.98 -9.58 16.85
C THR A 111 -4.60 -10.99 17.30
N GLY A 112 -3.32 -11.37 17.23
CA GLY A 112 -2.84 -12.67 17.72
C GLY A 112 -2.98 -12.85 19.23
N ALA A 113 -2.91 -11.76 20.01
CA ALA A 113 -3.12 -11.78 21.46
C ALA A 113 -4.60 -11.75 21.88
N ASN A 114 -5.56 -11.92 20.96
CA ASN A 114 -7.01 -11.81 21.19
C ASN A 114 -7.47 -10.45 21.78
N LYS A 115 -6.67 -9.39 21.64
CA LYS A 115 -6.97 -8.03 22.14
C LYS A 115 -7.59 -7.17 21.04
N ILE A 116 -8.74 -7.58 20.53
CA ILE A 116 -9.40 -6.98 19.35
C ILE A 116 -9.70 -5.48 19.55
N TYR A 117 -10.09 -5.06 20.76
CA TYR A 117 -10.32 -3.63 21.07
C TYR A 117 -9.04 -2.79 20.87
N LYS A 118 -7.90 -3.27 21.38
CA LYS A 118 -6.60 -2.58 21.22
C LYS A 118 -6.11 -2.62 19.78
N ALA A 119 -6.41 -3.68 19.03
CA ALA A 119 -6.11 -3.76 17.60
C ALA A 119 -6.88 -2.69 16.81
N SER A 120 -8.18 -2.50 17.10
CA SER A 120 -9.01 -1.46 16.49
C SER A 120 -8.53 -0.05 16.84
N GLU A 121 -8.20 0.19 18.10
CA GLU A 121 -7.66 1.48 18.57
C GLU A 121 -6.33 1.80 17.88
N SER A 122 -5.42 0.82 17.83
CA SER A 122 -4.12 0.94 17.16
C SER A 122 -4.26 1.17 15.66
N ALA A 123 -5.23 0.52 15.00
CA ALA A 123 -5.51 0.75 13.58
C ALA A 123 -6.01 2.17 13.31
N GLY A 124 -6.89 2.70 14.17
CA GLY A 124 -7.34 4.10 14.08
C GLY A 124 -6.19 5.09 14.28
N GLN A 125 -5.31 4.82 15.25
CA GLN A 125 -4.14 5.64 15.51
C GLN A 125 -3.08 5.55 14.41
N LEU A 126 -2.94 4.38 13.79
CA LEU A 126 -2.09 4.21 12.61
C LEU A 126 -2.61 5.05 11.45
N LEU A 127 -3.92 5.03 11.20
CA LEU A 127 -4.54 5.78 10.12
C LEU A 127 -4.36 7.29 10.32
N SER A 128 -4.61 7.82 11.52
CA SER A 128 -4.41 9.24 11.81
C SER A 128 -2.94 9.64 11.67
N THR A 129 -2.02 8.80 12.14
CA THR A 129 -0.57 9.02 12.00
C THR A 129 -0.12 8.96 10.55
N ALA A 130 -0.67 8.05 9.75
CA ALA A 130 -0.39 7.93 8.32
C ALA A 130 -0.85 9.17 7.54
N VAL A 131 -2.01 9.73 7.88
CA VAL A 131 -2.49 10.99 7.28
C VAL A 131 -1.56 12.16 7.64
N ILE A 132 -1.15 12.26 8.89
CA ILE A 132 -0.19 13.30 9.32
C ILE A 132 1.13 13.16 8.56
N MET A 133 1.66 11.94 8.47
CA MET A 133 2.88 11.66 7.71
C MET A 133 2.72 11.98 6.22
N ALA A 134 1.58 11.67 5.62
CA ALA A 134 1.30 12.00 4.22
C ALA A 134 1.30 13.51 3.97
N ILE A 135 0.72 14.30 4.89
CA ILE A 135 0.74 15.77 4.80
C ILE A 135 2.17 16.29 4.92
N ILE A 136 2.96 15.78 5.88
CA ILE A 136 4.36 16.18 6.07
C ILE A 136 5.19 15.85 4.82
N LEU A 137 5.08 14.62 4.31
CA LEU A 137 5.78 14.18 3.10
C LEU A 137 5.36 14.99 1.87
N SER A 138 4.08 15.31 1.73
CA SER A 138 3.55 16.14 0.64
C SER A 138 4.14 17.56 0.68
N LEU A 139 4.13 18.21 1.85
CA LEU A 139 4.72 19.53 2.03
C LEU A 139 6.22 19.51 1.74
N LEU A 140 6.95 18.53 2.28
CA LEU A 140 8.38 18.37 2.00
C LEU A 140 8.64 18.15 0.50
N GLY A 141 7.80 17.35 -0.16
CA GLY A 141 7.87 17.13 -1.61
C GLY A 141 7.71 18.42 -2.41
N ILE A 142 6.77 19.30 -2.04
CA ILE A 142 6.57 20.59 -2.71
C ILE A 142 7.79 21.51 -2.56
N PHE A 143 8.46 21.52 -1.41
CA PHE A 143 9.66 22.34 -1.20
C PHE A 143 10.92 21.75 -1.85
N LEU A 144 11.06 20.42 -1.88
CA LEU A 144 12.22 19.75 -2.49
C LEU A 144 12.11 19.62 -4.01
N ALA A 145 10.90 19.53 -4.57
CA ALA A 145 10.67 19.41 -6.00
C ALA A 145 11.38 20.51 -6.84
N PRO A 146 11.26 21.81 -6.54
CA PRO A 146 11.94 22.85 -7.32
C PRO A 146 13.47 22.81 -7.15
N LEU A 147 13.98 22.40 -5.97
CA LEU A 147 15.41 22.24 -5.74
C LEU A 147 15.98 21.10 -6.60
N LEU A 148 15.28 19.97 -6.67
CA LEU A 148 15.71 18.79 -7.42
C LEU A 148 15.63 19.00 -8.93
N VAL A 149 14.55 19.63 -9.41
CA VAL A 149 14.39 19.98 -10.83
C VAL A 149 15.42 21.03 -11.26
N SER A 150 15.87 21.92 -10.36
CA SER A 150 16.91 22.90 -10.67
C SER A 150 18.33 22.31 -10.70
N ILE A 151 18.55 21.12 -10.14
CA ILE A 151 19.86 20.42 -10.14
C ILE A 151 19.98 19.48 -11.36
N MET A 152 18.85 19.12 -11.98
CA MET A 152 18.76 18.31 -13.20
C MET A 152 18.75 19.17 -14.46
#